data_AF-A0A349H472-F1
#
_entry.id   AF-A0A349H472-F1
#
_cell.length_a   1.000
_cell.length_b   1.000
_cell.length_c   1.000
_cell.angle_alpha   90.00
_cell.angle_beta   90.00
_cell.angle_gamma   90.00
#
_symmetry.space_group_name_H-M   'P 1'
#
loop_
_entity.id
_entity.type
_entity.pdbx_description
1 polymer ?
#
loop_
_entity_poly.entity_id
_entity_poly.type
_entity_poly.pdbx_seq_one_letter_code
_entity_poly.pdbx_strand_id
1 'polypeptide(L)' 'MRPGPLQIIIILAVVLLLFGARRLPDLARALGASLKEFKKGREEGCGEDPHKTPDKPKD' A
#
# COMPACT_ATOMS: atom_id res chain seq x y z
N MET A 1 -5.13 -26.61 9.87
CA MET A 1 -4.82 -26.61 8.42
C MET A 1 -4.53 -25.18 7.99
N ARG A 2 -3.37 -24.91 7.35
CA ARG A 2 -3.10 -23.62 6.71
C ARG A 2 -3.69 -23.66 5.30
N PRO A 3 -4.43 -22.62 4.86
CA PRO A 3 -4.90 -22.57 3.48
C PRO A 3 -3.68 -22.62 2.55
N GLY A 4 -3.71 -23.55 1.60
CA GLY A 4 -2.63 -23.73 0.65
C GLY A 4 -2.52 -22.54 -0.30
N PRO A 5 -1.36 -22.34 -0.95
CA PRO A 5 -1.15 -21.25 -1.91
C PRO A 5 -2.25 -21.18 -2.99
N LEU A 6 -2.75 -22.34 -3.42
CA LEU A 6 -3.85 -22.44 -4.40
C LEU A 6 -5.17 -21.83 -3.91
N GLN A 7 -5.54 -21.99 -2.64
CA GLN A 7 -6.77 -21.40 -2.10
C GLN A 7 -6.68 -19.87 -2.09
N ILE A 8 -5.53 -19.33 -1.73
CA ILE A 8 -5.28 -17.88 -1.74
C ILE A 8 -5.40 -17.34 -3.18
N ILE A 9 -4.84 -18.04 -4.17
CA ILE A 9 -4.95 -17.65 -5.59
C ILE A 9 -6.41 -17.66 -6.06
N ILE A 10 -7.19 -18.68 -5.70
CA ILE A 10 -8.61 -18.76 -6.08
C ILE A 10 -9.39 -17.59 -5.48
N ILE A 11 -9.20 -17.28 -4.20
CA ILE A 11 -9.85 -16.13 -3.55
C ILE A 11 -9.46 -14.82 -4.24
N LEU A 12 -8.18 -14.64 -4.53
CA LEU A 12 -7.69 -13.46 -5.24
C LEU A 12 -8.30 -13.34 -6.65
N ALA A 13 -8.44 -14.45 -7.36
CA ALA A 13 -9.08 -14.49 -8.68
C ALA A 13 -10.56 -14.08 -8.61
N VAL A 14 -11.31 -14.54 -7.60
CA VAL A 14 -12.71 -14.12 -7.38
C VAL A 14 -12.80 -12.63 -7.08
N VAL A 15 -11.95 -12.11 -6.20
CA VAL A 15 -11.88 -10.66 -5.91
C VAL A 15 -11.55 -9.87 -7.18
N LEU A 16 -10.58 -10.33 -7.97
CA LEU A 16 -10.22 -9.72 -9.25
C LEU A 16 -11.36 -9.75 -10.28
N LEU A 17 -12.22 -10.77 -10.26
CA LEU A 17 -13.41 -10.85 -11.12
C LEU A 17 -14.49 -9.86 -10.70
N LEU A 18 -14.74 -9.71 -9.40
CA LEU A 18 -15.75 -8.79 -8.85
C LEU A 18 -15.34 -7.33 -8.98
N PHE A 19 -14.10 -7.01 -8.62
CA PHE A 19 -13.57 -5.64 -8.65
C PHE A 19 -12.96 -5.29 -10.01
N GLY A 20 -12.45 -6.26 -10.76
CA GLY A 20 -11.71 -6.06 -11.99
C GLY A 20 -10.22 -5.79 -11.75
N ALA A 21 -9.36 -6.32 -12.62
CA ALA A 21 -7.90 -6.12 -12.55
C ALA A 21 -7.45 -4.65 -12.62
N ARG A 22 -8.28 -3.76 -13.16
CA ARG A 22 -8.00 -2.32 -13.25
C ARG A 22 -8.35 -1.54 -11.98
N ARG A 23 -9.26 -2.03 -11.13
CA ARG A 23 -9.67 -1.34 -9.89
C ARG A 23 -8.73 -1.63 -8.73
N LEU A 24 -8.14 -2.82 -8.68
CA LEU A 24 -7.18 -3.20 -7.64
C LEU A 24 -5.97 -2.24 -7.54
N PRO A 25 -5.27 -1.87 -8.64
CA PRO A 25 -4.16 -0.91 -8.56
C PRO A 25 -4.62 0.51 -8.23
N ASP A 26 -5.83 0.89 -8.63
CA ASP A 26 -6.41 2.20 -8.33
C ASP A 26 -6.71 2.36 -6.83
N LEU A 27 -7.34 1.34 -6.24
CA LEU A 27 -7.57 1.24 -4.79
C LEU A 27 -6.25 1.22 -4.02
N ALA A 28 -5.26 0.45 -4.48
CA ALA A 28 -3.94 0.41 -3.85
C ALA A 28 -3.23 1.77 -3.88
N ARG A 29 -3.34 2.52 -4.99
CA ARG A 29 -2.79 3.88 -5.10
C ARG A 29 -3.51 4.86 -4.17
N ALA A 30 -4.85 4.82 -4.13
CA ALA A 30 -5.63 5.68 -3.25
C ALA A 30 -5.35 5.41 -1.77
N LEU A 31 -5.29 4.13 -1.37
CA LEU A 31 -4.93 3.71 -0.01
C LEU A 31 -3.47 4.04 0.31
N GLY A 32 -2.55 3.87 -0.64
CA GLY A 32 -1.14 4.22 -0.47
C GLY A 32 -0.93 5.72 -0.25
N ALA A 33 -1.65 6.55 -1.01
CA ALA A 33 -1.64 7.99 -0.82
C ALA A 33 -2.22 8.40 0.54
N SER A 34 -3.35 7.82 0.96
CA SER A 34 -3.94 8.13 2.26
C SER A 34 -3.07 7.66 3.44
N LEU A 35 -2.47 6.47 3.34
CA LEU A 35 -1.51 5.95 4.33
C LEU A 35 -0.25 6.82 4.41
N LYS A 36 0.24 7.31 3.27
CA LYS A 36 1.41 8.20 3.22
C LYS A 36 1.16 9.52 3.93
N GLU A 37 0.04 10.19 3.61
CA GLU A 37 -0.34 11.44 4.27
C GLU A 37 -0.67 11.20 5.75
N PHE A 38 -1.31 10.08 6.09
CA PHE A 38 -1.57 9.69 7.49
C PHE A 38 -0.27 9.49 8.27
N LYS A 39 0.71 8.80 7.68
CA LYS A 39 2.01 8.57 8.32
C LYS A 39 2.79 9.87 8.50
N LYS A 40 2.79 10.73 7.48
CA LYS A 40 3.38 12.07 7.51
C LYS A 40 2.76 12.94 8.60
N GLY A 41 1.44 13.05 8.66
CA GLY A 41 0.76 13.82 9.71
C GLY A 41 0.99 13.25 11.12
N ARG A 42 1.19 11.94 11.26
CA ARG A 42 1.54 11.31 12.53
C ARG A 42 2.98 11.60 12.96
N GLU A 43 3.91 11.66 12.01
CA GLU A 43 5.32 12.01 12.23
C GLU A 43 5.47 13.51 12.56
N GLU A 44 4.76 14.39 11.85
CA GLU A 44 4.75 15.84 12.08
C GLU A 44 4.04 16.25 13.38
N GLY A 45 2.94 15.56 13.74
CA GLY A 45 2.14 15.90 14.92
C GLY A 45 2.77 15.49 16.26
N CYS A 46 3.83 14.68 16.27
CA CYS A 46 4.45 14.16 17.49
C CYS A 46 5.77 14.84 17.88
N GLY A 47 6.20 15.89 17.18
CA GLY A 47 7.31 16.74 17.66
C GLY A 47 8.68 16.08 17.68
N GLU A 48 8.96 15.18 16.74
CA GLU A 48 10.34 14.81 16.39
C GLU A 48 10.49 14.98 14.89
N ASP A 49 11.24 16.01 14.47
CA ASP A 49 11.75 16.15 13.11
C ASP A 49 12.69 14.98 12.80
N PRO A 50 12.30 13.97 12.00
CA PRO A 50 13.23 12.95 11.58
C PRO A 50 13.78 13.42 10.23
N HIS A 51 14.83 14.24 10.29
CA HIS A 51 15.75 14.30 9.17
C HIS A 51 16.38 12.91 8.95
N LYS A 52 15.77 12.06 8.11
CA LYS A 52 16.38 11.01 7.27
C LYS A 52 15.27 10.20 6.57
N THR A 53 15.31 9.97 5.26
CA THR A 53 16.52 9.54 4.53
C THR A 53 16.87 10.39 3.29
N PRO A 54 18.16 10.72 3.12
CA PRO A 54 18.76 11.18 1.87
C PRO A 54 19.06 9.98 0.96
N ASP A 55 18.62 10.01 -0.31
CA ASP A 55 19.17 9.26 -1.46
C ASP A 55 18.28 9.60 -2.68
N LYS A 56 18.70 10.20 -3.80
CA LYS A 56 19.99 10.62 -4.37
C LYS A 56 19.68 11.65 -5.49
N PRO A 57 20.50 12.69 -5.70
CA PRO A 57 20.68 13.21 -7.04
C PRO A 57 21.57 12.22 -7.80
N LYS A 58 21.13 11.74 -8.96
CA LYS A 58 22.03 11.14 -9.95
C LYS A 58 21.56 11.55 -11.34
N ASP A 59 22.41 12.35 -11.97
CA ASP A 59 22.62 12.40 -13.41
C ASP A 59 22.72 11.01 -14.05
#